data_AF-A0A834RY49-F1
#
_entry.id   AF-A0A834RY49-F1
#
_cell.length_a   1.000
_cell.length_b   1.000
_cell.length_c   1.000
_cell.angle_alpha   90.00
_cell.angle_beta   90.00
_cell.angle_gamma   90.00
#
_symmetry.space_group_name_H-M   'P 1'
#
loop_
_entity.id
_entity.type
_entity.pdbx_description
1 polymer ?
#
loop_
_entity_poly.entity_id
_entity_poly.type
_entity_poly.pdbx_seq_one_letter_code
_entity_poly.pdbx_strand_id
1 'polypeptide(L)'
;MRLQLLIAFLTTFVVAVRAQGGLLALAEHMPKCSLACFMQELPKSTCAANLTSECLCSNDALNAAVAVCAKKTCSVYELLQTKNVSNKGCGVPDRYKGDKFIAIGVSGCALAVTAFVLRMLASLGKKGRQVSWDDLTMGIVVLLNIPPTVFTYYRKHVRVPRLLHNLTNTLQW
;
A
#
# COMPACT_ATOMS: atom_id res chain seq x y z
N MET A 1 -1.26 -18.34 -30.13
CA MET A 1 -2.45 -18.77 -29.34
C MET A 1 -2.13 -19.40 -27.98
N ARG A 2 -1.20 -20.37 -27.86
CA ARG A 2 -0.96 -21.05 -26.56
C ARG A 2 -0.39 -20.16 -25.45
N LEU A 3 0.46 -19.18 -25.79
CA LEU A 3 1.05 -18.26 -24.80
C LEU A 3 0.04 -17.22 -24.26
N GLN A 4 -0.89 -16.76 -25.10
CA GLN A 4 -1.89 -15.76 -24.70
C GLN A 4 -2.94 -16.34 -23.73
N LEU A 5 -3.27 -17.63 -23.87
CA LEU A 5 -4.17 -18.32 -22.94
C LEU A 5 -3.53 -18.52 -21.56
N LEU A 6 -2.22 -18.80 -21.50
CA LEU A 6 -1.49 -18.91 -20.23
C LEU A 6 -1.40 -17.57 -19.49
N ILE A 7 -1.18 -16.47 -20.21
CA ILE A 7 -1.16 -15.11 -19.64
C ILE A 7 -2.55 -14.73 -19.10
N ALA A 8 -3.62 -15.06 -19.82
CA ALA A 8 -5.00 -14.80 -19.37
C ALA A 8 -5.42 -15.63 -18.14
N PHE A 9 -4.86 -16.84 -17.99
CA PHE A 9 -5.12 -17.70 -16.84
C PHE A 9 -4.39 -17.24 -15.57
N LEU A 10 -3.15 -16.75 -15.72
CA LEU A 10 -2.37 -16.19 -14.62
C LEU A 10 -2.95 -14.87 -14.08
N THR A 11 -3.51 -14.02 -14.95
CA THR A 11 -4.10 -12.74 -14.53
C THR A 11 -5.43 -12.91 -13.80
N THR A 12 -6.23 -13.91 -14.16
CA THR A 12 -7.52 -14.19 -13.50
C THR A 12 -7.34 -14.83 -12.12
N PHE A 13 -6.34 -15.70 -11.93
CA PHE A 13 -6.05 -16.32 -10.63
C PHE A 13 -5.65 -15.30 -9.55
N VAL A 14 -4.90 -14.25 -9.91
CA VAL A 14 -4.41 -13.24 -8.95
C VAL A 14 -5.52 -12.32 -8.42
N VAL A 15 -6.63 -12.15 -9.17
CA VAL A 15 -7.75 -11.29 -8.76
C VAL A 15 -8.65 -11.97 -7.72
N ALA A 16 -8.85 -13.29 -7.83
CA ALA A 16 -9.75 -14.04 -6.95
C ALA A 16 -9.27 -14.11 -5.48
N VAL A 17 -7.95 -14.10 -5.24
CA VAL A 17 -7.37 -14.30 -3.90
C VAL A 17 -7.54 -13.10 -2.97
N ARG A 18 -7.91 -11.90 -3.47
CA ARG A 18 -7.91 -10.67 -2.65
C ARG A 18 -9.22 -10.35 -1.92
N ALA A 19 -10.28 -11.15 -2.10
CA ALA A 19 -11.64 -10.72 -1.78
C ALA A 19 -12.18 -11.08 -0.38
N GLN A 20 -11.53 -11.91 0.45
CA GLN A 20 -12.22 -12.55 1.60
C GLN A 20 -11.66 -12.27 3.02
N GLY A 21 -10.65 -11.42 3.19
CA GLY A 21 -9.93 -11.32 4.48
C GLY A 21 -10.25 -10.14 5.41
N GLY A 22 -11.10 -9.19 5.02
CA GLY A 22 -11.10 -7.86 5.63
C GLY A 22 -11.44 -7.81 7.13
N LEU A 23 -12.51 -8.49 7.56
CA LEU A 23 -13.08 -8.29 8.90
C LEU A 23 -12.37 -9.09 10.01
N LEU A 24 -11.87 -10.29 9.71
CA LEU A 24 -11.08 -11.09 10.65
C LEU A 24 -9.69 -10.48 10.90
N ALA A 25 -9.07 -9.93 9.86
CA ALA A 25 -7.78 -9.23 9.99
C ALA A 25 -7.89 -7.96 10.85
N LEU A 26 -9.09 -7.36 10.93
CA LEU A 26 -9.36 -6.15 11.70
C LEU A 26 -9.28 -6.36 13.21
N ALA A 27 -9.77 -7.51 13.70
CA ALA A 27 -9.72 -7.86 15.12
C ALA A 27 -8.29 -8.21 15.57
N GLU A 28 -7.50 -8.81 14.68
CA GLU A 28 -6.12 -9.22 14.96
C GLU A 28 -5.16 -8.02 15.08
N HIS A 29 -5.42 -6.94 14.34
CA HIS A 29 -4.53 -5.78 14.26
C HIS A 29 -4.92 -4.63 15.21
N MET A 30 -5.96 -4.79 16.03
CA MET A 30 -6.38 -3.74 16.96
C MET A 30 -5.55 -3.76 18.25
N PRO A 31 -5.03 -2.61 18.72
CA PRO A 31 -4.33 -2.56 20.00
C PRO A 31 -5.26 -2.91 21.16
N LYS A 32 -4.70 -3.59 22.18
CA LYS A 32 -5.46 -4.01 23.38
C LYS A 32 -6.10 -2.83 24.12
N CYS A 33 -5.42 -1.68 24.14
CA CYS A 33 -5.90 -0.47 24.81
C CYS A 33 -7.21 0.07 24.20
N SER A 34 -7.24 0.21 22.88
CA SER A 34 -8.43 0.62 22.14
C SER A 34 -9.57 -0.38 22.21
N LEU A 35 -9.26 -1.69 22.25
CA LEU A 35 -10.27 -2.74 22.39
C LEU A 35 -11.01 -2.64 23.73
N ALA A 36 -10.30 -2.31 24.82
CA ALA A 36 -10.91 -2.06 26.12
C ALA A 36 -11.89 -0.86 26.08
N CYS A 37 -11.54 0.21 25.36
CA CYS A 37 -12.42 1.36 25.18
C CYS A 37 -13.68 1.03 24.37
N PHE A 38 -13.56 0.20 23.32
CA PHE A 38 -14.74 -0.30 22.62
C PHE A 38 -15.63 -1.12 23.56
N MET A 39 -15.08 -2.05 24.35
CA MET A 39 -15.86 -2.87 25.29
C MET A 39 -16.57 -2.04 26.38
N GLN A 40 -16.02 -0.88 26.77
CA GLN A 40 -16.63 0.00 27.76
C GLN A 40 -17.77 0.86 27.20
N GLU A 41 -17.65 1.32 25.95
CA GLU A 41 -18.59 2.27 25.34
C GLU A 41 -19.66 1.57 24.47
N LEU A 42 -19.37 0.37 23.95
CA LEU A 42 -20.33 -0.46 23.23
C LEU A 42 -21.66 -0.66 23.97
N PRO A 43 -21.70 -1.12 25.25
CA PRO A 43 -22.95 -1.37 25.95
C PRO A 43 -23.77 -0.09 26.24
N LYS A 44 -23.14 1.09 26.17
CA LYS A 44 -23.81 2.39 26.36
C LYS A 44 -24.40 2.94 25.05
N SER A 45 -24.05 2.33 23.92
CA SER A 45 -24.47 2.78 22.59
C SER A 45 -25.69 2.02 22.08
N THR A 46 -26.38 2.61 21.10
CA THR A 46 -27.49 1.97 20.40
C THR A 46 -27.07 0.74 19.58
N CYS A 47 -25.76 0.53 19.37
CA CYS A 47 -25.21 -0.63 18.67
C CYS A 47 -25.03 -1.87 19.55
N ALA A 48 -25.35 -1.80 20.85
CA ALA A 48 -25.30 -2.96 21.75
C ALA A 48 -26.26 -4.09 21.33
N ALA A 49 -27.43 -3.73 20.76
CA ALA A 49 -28.45 -4.69 20.34
C ALA A 49 -28.20 -5.30 18.94
N ASN A 50 -27.46 -4.59 18.07
CA ASN A 50 -27.16 -5.01 16.70
C ASN A 50 -25.68 -4.75 16.41
N LEU A 51 -24.83 -5.73 16.71
CA LEU A 51 -23.39 -5.64 16.52
C LEU A 51 -23.04 -5.88 15.03
N THR A 52 -23.41 -4.94 14.17
CA THR A 52 -23.03 -4.93 12.75
C THR A 52 -21.90 -3.93 12.52
N SER A 53 -21.06 -4.20 11.52
CA SER A 53 -20.01 -3.26 11.09
C SER A 53 -20.61 -1.91 10.69
N GLU A 54 -21.80 -1.90 10.07
CA GLU A 54 -22.50 -0.69 9.68
C GLU A 54 -22.89 0.19 10.88
N CYS A 55 -23.39 -0.42 11.97
CA CYS A 55 -23.77 0.34 13.17
C CYS A 55 -22.55 1.02 13.82
N LEU A 56 -21.44 0.29 13.93
CA LEU A 56 -20.18 0.82 14.49
C LEU A 56 -19.65 2.00 13.68
N CYS A 57 -19.75 1.92 12.36
CA CYS A 57 -19.22 2.92 11.43
C CYS A 57 -20.14 4.13 11.27
N SER A 58 -21.46 3.97 11.43
CA SER A 58 -22.43 5.05 11.27
C SER A 58 -22.72 5.83 12.56
N ASN A 59 -22.35 5.30 13.73
CA ASN A 59 -22.69 5.92 15.01
C ASN A 59 -21.61 6.90 15.49
N ASP A 60 -21.79 8.18 15.20
CA ASP A 60 -20.84 9.23 15.59
C ASP A 60 -20.69 9.38 17.11
N ALA A 61 -21.74 9.14 17.88
CA ALA A 61 -21.70 9.26 19.34
C ALA A 61 -20.82 8.16 19.97
N LEU A 62 -20.93 6.92 19.49
CA LEU A 62 -20.05 5.82 19.90
C LEU A 62 -18.60 6.11 19.50
N ASN A 63 -18.37 6.54 18.25
CA ASN A 63 -17.02 6.85 17.77
C ASN A 63 -16.37 8.01 18.55
N ALA A 64 -17.15 9.03 18.93
CA ALA A 64 -16.68 10.12 19.77
C ALA A 64 -16.34 9.64 21.20
N ALA A 65 -17.20 8.83 21.82
CA ALA A 65 -16.98 8.30 23.16
C ALA A 65 -15.73 7.39 23.20
N VAL A 66 -15.58 6.50 22.23
CA VAL A 66 -14.39 5.65 22.09
C VAL A 66 -13.13 6.48 21.84
N ALA A 67 -13.21 7.54 21.02
CA ALA A 67 -12.07 8.44 20.79
C ALA A 67 -11.66 9.20 22.06
N VAL A 68 -12.61 9.61 22.90
CA VAL A 68 -12.32 10.25 24.19
C VAL A 68 -11.66 9.27 25.15
N CYS A 69 -12.17 8.03 25.25
CA CYS A 69 -11.54 6.98 26.05
C CYS A 69 -10.11 6.69 25.56
N ALA A 70 -9.94 6.42 24.26
CA ALA A 70 -8.65 6.06 23.68
C ALA A 70 -7.61 7.19 23.82
N LYS A 71 -8.01 8.46 23.73
CA LYS A 71 -7.11 9.61 23.96
C LYS A 71 -6.58 9.69 25.38
N LYS A 72 -7.31 9.19 26.38
CA LYS A 72 -6.90 9.22 27.78
C LYS A 72 -6.02 8.03 28.14
N THR A 73 -6.28 6.87 27.54
CA THR A 73 -5.68 5.60 27.96
C THR A 73 -4.56 5.11 27.04
N CYS A 74 -4.60 5.45 25.74
CA CYS A 74 -3.72 4.88 24.73
C CYS A 74 -2.66 5.88 24.24
N SER A 75 -1.54 5.35 23.75
CA SER A 75 -0.49 6.17 23.14
C SER A 75 -0.92 6.73 21.78
N VAL A 76 -0.36 7.88 21.37
CA VAL A 76 -0.65 8.49 20.06
C VAL A 76 -0.46 7.48 18.90
N TYR A 77 0.52 6.60 19.00
CA TYR A 77 0.76 5.56 18.01
C TYR A 77 -0.41 4.56 17.91
N GLU A 78 -0.88 4.05 19.05
CA GLU A 78 -2.02 3.12 19.10
C GLU A 78 -3.32 3.79 18.66
N LEU A 79 -3.52 5.08 18.94
CA LEU A 79 -4.66 5.83 18.40
C LEU A 79 -4.64 5.85 16.87
N LEU A 80 -3.48 6.09 16.26
CA LEU A 80 -3.33 6.09 14.81
C LEU A 80 -3.57 4.69 14.23
N GLN A 81 -3.11 3.64 14.90
CA GLN A 81 -3.37 2.26 14.50
C GLN A 81 -4.87 1.94 14.57
N THR A 82 -5.52 2.25 15.68
CA THR A 82 -6.95 2.06 15.88
C THR A 82 -7.76 2.76 14.81
N LYS A 83 -7.42 4.01 14.50
CA LYS A 83 -8.08 4.79 13.46
C LYS A 83 -7.90 4.16 12.08
N ASN A 84 -6.71 3.67 11.76
CA ASN A 84 -6.43 3.00 10.49
C ASN A 84 -7.22 1.69 10.36
N VAL A 85 -7.19 0.85 11.40
CA VAL A 85 -7.93 -0.42 11.47
C VAL A 85 -9.43 -0.17 11.36
N SER A 86 -9.97 0.77 12.14
CA SER A 86 -11.39 1.14 12.10
C SER A 86 -11.82 1.67 10.73
N ASN A 87 -11.02 2.55 10.12
CA ASN A 87 -11.31 3.07 8.78
C ASN A 87 -11.37 1.93 7.74
N LYS A 88 -10.45 0.96 7.81
CA LYS A 88 -10.46 -0.20 6.93
C LYS A 88 -11.68 -1.10 7.15
N GLY A 89 -12.11 -1.28 8.39
CA GLY A 89 -13.34 -2.03 8.72
C GLY A 89 -14.59 -1.40 8.18
N CYS A 90 -14.63 -0.07 8.23
CA CYS A 90 -15.74 0.73 7.73
C CYS A 90 -15.71 0.94 6.21
N GLY A 91 -14.76 0.34 5.49
CA GLY A 91 -14.64 0.50 4.04
C GLY A 91 -14.30 1.93 3.62
N VAL A 92 -13.74 2.75 4.52
CA VAL A 92 -13.31 4.12 4.20
C VAL A 92 -12.18 4.03 3.18
N PRO A 93 -12.25 4.76 2.05
CA PRO A 93 -11.24 4.65 1.00
C PRO A 93 -9.87 5.10 1.53
N ASP A 94 -8.88 4.22 1.36
CA ASP A 94 -7.48 4.52 1.67
C ASP A 94 -7.02 5.75 0.87
N ARG A 95 -6.79 6.88 1.57
CA ARG A 95 -6.31 8.11 0.93
C ARG A 95 -4.87 7.98 0.42
N TYR A 96 -4.07 7.13 1.04
CA TYR A 96 -2.69 6.89 0.64
C TYR A 96 -2.62 5.79 -0.43
N LYS A 97 -2.38 6.19 -1.69
CA LYS A 97 -2.17 5.25 -2.81
C LYS A 97 -0.70 5.13 -3.23
N GLY A 98 0.23 5.73 -2.48
CA GLY A 98 1.65 5.80 -2.81
C GLY A 98 2.30 4.43 -3.05
N ASP A 99 1.92 3.42 -2.27
CA ASP A 99 2.48 2.07 -2.39
C ASP A 99 2.18 1.42 -3.74
N LYS A 100 1.02 1.71 -4.33
CA LYS A 100 0.64 1.20 -5.65
C LYS A 100 1.53 1.82 -6.74
N PHE A 101 1.80 3.12 -6.64
CA PHE A 101 2.68 3.81 -7.57
C PHE A 101 4.13 3.32 -7.47
N ILE A 102 4.64 3.08 -6.26
CA ILE A 102 5.98 2.52 -6.04
C ILE A 102 6.06 1.10 -6.62
N ALA A 103 5.05 0.27 -6.37
CA ALA A 103 5.02 -1.09 -6.90
C ALA A 103 5.04 -1.12 -8.44
N ILE A 104 4.26 -0.25 -9.09
CA ILE A 104 4.25 -0.14 -10.55
C ILE A 104 5.61 0.34 -11.07
N GLY A 105 6.19 1.39 -10.49
CA GLY A 105 7.47 1.94 -10.91
C GLY A 105 8.63 0.95 -10.78
N VAL A 106 8.72 0.23 -9.66
CA VAL A 106 9.74 -0.80 -9.44
C VAL A 106 9.57 -1.97 -10.41
N SER A 107 8.33 -2.43 -10.63
CA SER A 107 8.06 -3.53 -11.57
C SER A 107 8.40 -3.15 -13.02
N GLY A 108 8.09 -1.92 -13.43
CA GLY A 108 8.44 -1.39 -14.74
C GLY A 108 9.95 -1.31 -14.96
N CYS A 109 10.71 -0.87 -13.96
CA CYS A 109 12.17 -0.84 -14.03
C CYS A 109 12.77 -2.26 -14.13
N ALA A 110 12.25 -3.22 -13.37
CA ALA A 110 12.71 -4.61 -13.43
C ALA A 110 12.49 -5.21 -14.82
N LEU A 111 11.33 -4.95 -15.44
CA LEU A 111 11.04 -5.38 -16.81
C LEU A 111 11.96 -4.72 -17.83
N ALA A 112 12.20 -3.40 -17.70
CA ALA A 112 13.08 -2.67 -18.61
C ALA A 112 14.53 -3.19 -18.57
N VAL A 113 15.07 -3.43 -17.37
CA VAL A 113 16.42 -4.01 -17.19
C VAL A 113 16.47 -5.42 -17.77
N THR A 114 15.46 -6.25 -17.49
CA THR A 114 15.39 -7.62 -18.02
C THR A 114 15.36 -7.63 -19.55
N ALA A 115 14.54 -6.78 -20.16
CA ALA A 115 14.46 -6.65 -21.62
C ALA A 115 15.80 -6.17 -22.22
N PHE A 116 16.47 -5.20 -21.58
CA PHE A 116 17.78 -4.71 -22.01
C PHE A 116 18.86 -5.80 -21.94
N VAL A 117 18.91 -6.58 -20.86
CA VAL A 117 19.86 -7.70 -20.72
C VAL A 117 19.62 -8.76 -21.79
N LEU A 118 18.37 -9.19 -22.00
CA LEU A 118 18.03 -10.16 -23.04
C LEU A 118 18.44 -9.65 -24.43
N ARG A 119 18.27 -8.35 -24.69
CA ARG A 119 18.69 -7.71 -25.93
C ARG A 119 20.21 -7.70 -26.10
N MET A 120 20.98 -7.43 -25.05
CA MET A 120 22.45 -7.47 -25.10
C MET A 120 22.98 -8.89 -25.31
N LEU A 121 22.40 -9.88 -24.64
CA LEU A 121 22.75 -11.30 -24.82
C LEU A 121 22.49 -11.76 -26.26
N ALA A 122 21.41 -11.30 -26.89
CA ALA A 122 21.13 -11.59 -28.30
C ALA A 122 22.16 -10.95 -29.26
N SER A 123 22.77 -9.83 -28.88
CA SER A 123 23.76 -9.13 -29.72
C SER A 123 25.19 -9.66 -29.57
N LEU A 124 25.53 -10.37 -28.48
CA LEU A 124 26.89 -10.82 -28.16
C LEU A 124 27.25 -12.22 -28.72
N GLY A 125 26.37 -12.89 -29.47
CA GLY A 125 26.64 -14.22 -30.04
C GLY A 125 27.71 -14.24 -31.14
N LYS A 126 28.24 -15.42 -31.51
CA LYS A 126 29.25 -15.59 -32.57
C LYS A 126 28.81 -15.13 -33.99
N LYS A 127 27.51 -14.86 -34.18
CA LYS A 127 26.90 -14.20 -35.36
C LYS A 127 26.10 -12.95 -34.95
N GLY A 128 26.51 -12.31 -33.86
CA GLY A 128 25.79 -11.24 -33.20
C GLY A 128 25.73 -9.95 -34.03
N ARG A 129 24.63 -9.20 -33.85
CA ARG A 129 24.43 -7.89 -34.46
C ARG A 129 25.40 -6.87 -33.85
N GLN A 130 26.00 -6.03 -34.69
CA GLN A 130 26.85 -4.91 -34.22
C GLN A 130 26.03 -3.98 -33.32
N VAL A 131 26.64 -3.58 -32.20
CA VAL A 131 26.04 -2.64 -31.24
C VAL A 131 25.82 -1.31 -31.97
N SER A 132 24.57 -0.89 -32.08
CA SER A 132 24.18 0.33 -32.79
C SER A 132 23.96 1.47 -31.81
N TRP A 133 23.83 2.69 -32.32
CA TRP A 133 23.40 3.87 -31.56
C TRP A 133 22.07 3.63 -30.81
N ASP A 134 21.21 2.75 -31.34
CA ASP A 134 19.97 2.30 -30.68
C ASP A 134 20.21 1.56 -29.35
N ASP A 135 21.31 0.81 -29.25
CA ASP A 135 21.64 0.07 -28.03
C ASP A 135 22.24 1.02 -26.96
N LEU A 136 22.95 2.08 -27.39
CA LEU A 136 23.45 3.13 -26.52
C LEU A 136 22.33 3.97 -25.90
N THR A 137 21.35 4.39 -26.71
CA THR A 137 20.22 5.19 -26.22
C THR A 137 19.37 4.41 -25.21
N MET A 138 19.14 3.12 -25.45
CA MET A 138 18.48 2.24 -24.47
C MET A 138 19.26 2.14 -23.15
N GLY A 139 20.59 2.02 -23.22
CA GLY A 139 21.44 2.01 -22.02
C GLY A 139 21.31 3.28 -21.19
N ILE A 140 21.28 4.45 -21.84
CA ILE A 140 21.10 5.75 -21.18
C ILE A 140 19.72 5.83 -20.49
N VAL A 141 18.66 5.37 -21.16
CA VAL A 141 17.31 5.36 -20.58
C VAL A 141 17.24 4.48 -19.33
N VAL A 142 17.84 3.28 -19.38
CA VAL A 142 17.90 2.39 -18.22
C VAL A 142 18.67 3.04 -17.07
N LEU A 143 19.81 3.69 -17.36
CA LEU A 143 20.62 4.38 -16.36
C LEU A 143 19.85 5.52 -15.68
N LEU A 144 19.14 6.35 -16.46
CA LEU A 144 18.33 7.46 -15.95
C LEU A 144 17.10 7.00 -15.16
N ASN A 145 16.66 5.75 -15.31
CA ASN A 145 15.54 5.18 -14.56
C ASN A 145 15.95 4.66 -13.16
N ILE A 146 17.26 4.54 -12.89
CA ILE A 146 17.77 4.06 -11.60
C ILE A 146 17.55 5.09 -10.46
N PRO A 147 17.86 6.40 -10.61
CA PRO A 147 17.68 7.36 -9.53
C PRO A 147 16.23 7.47 -8.99
N PRO A 148 15.16 7.53 -9.83
CA PRO A 148 13.78 7.58 -9.35
C PRO A 148 13.36 6.32 -8.58
N THR A 149 13.81 5.14 -9.02
CA THR A 149 13.50 3.87 -8.33
C THR A 149 14.21 3.75 -6.99
N VAL A 150 15.47 4.18 -6.91
CA VAL A 150 16.21 4.24 -5.64
C VAL A 150 15.56 5.22 -4.66
N PHE A 151 15.16 6.41 -5.12
CA PHE A 151 14.50 7.41 -4.27
C PHE A 151 13.18 6.90 -3.67
N THR A 152 12.35 6.26 -4.50
CA THR A 152 11.07 5.69 -4.04
C THR A 152 11.25 4.50 -3.10
N TYR A 153 12.24 3.64 -3.36
CA TYR A 153 12.63 2.54 -2.46
C TYR A 153 13.10 3.07 -1.09
N TYR A 154 13.99 4.07 -1.09
CA TYR A 154 14.51 4.67 0.13
C TYR A 154 13.41 5.30 0.97
N ARG A 155 12.48 6.05 0.35
CA ARG A 155 11.32 6.63 1.05
C ARG A 155 10.44 5.58 1.75
N LYS A 156 10.33 4.37 1.20
CA LYS A 156 9.52 3.29 1.78
C LYS A 156 10.21 2.61 2.96
N HIS A 157 11.52 2.39 2.88
CA HIS A 157 12.28 1.64 3.89
C HIS A 157 12.82 2.52 5.02
N VAL A 158 13.28 3.72 4.70
CA VAL A 158 13.63 4.71 5.72
C VAL A 158 12.34 5.39 6.10
N ARG A 159 11.82 5.01 7.27
CA ARG A 159 10.66 5.64 7.90
C ARG A 159 11.06 7.08 8.25
N VAL A 160 11.06 7.98 7.27
CA VAL A 160 11.58 9.34 7.47
C VAL A 160 10.75 9.99 8.57
N PRO A 161 11.35 10.25 9.74
CA PRO A 161 10.61 10.74 10.88
C PRO A 161 10.23 12.20 10.62
N ARG A 162 8.92 12.50 10.54
CA ARG A 162 8.23 13.81 10.63
C ARG A 162 8.72 15.02 9.79
N LEU A 163 9.99 15.13 9.42
CA LEU A 163 10.59 16.25 8.67
C LEU A 163 10.07 16.34 7.23
N LEU A 164 9.86 15.21 6.55
CA LEU A 164 9.30 15.22 5.19
C LEU A 164 7.83 15.64 5.14
N HIS A 165 7.05 15.41 6.20
CA HIS A 165 5.65 15.82 6.25
C HIS A 165 5.52 17.36 6.35
N ASN A 166 6.49 18.01 7.01
CA ASN A 166 6.56 19.47 7.08
C ASN A 166 7.00 20.06 5.73
N LEU A 167 7.92 19.41 5.03
CA LEU A 167 8.39 19.83 3.71
C LEU A 167 7.32 19.71 2.60
N THR A 168 6.47 18.68 2.65
CA THR A 168 5.35 18.55 1.69
C THR A 168 4.26 19.60 1.91
N ASN A 169 4.05 20.07 3.13
CA ASN A 169 3.11 21.17 3.42
C ASN A 169 3.66 22.54 3.00
N THR A 170 4.98 22.71 2.90
CA THR A 170 5.60 23.98 2.45
C THR A 170 5.78 24.07 0.93
N LEU A 171 5.63 22.97 0.20
CA LEU A 171 5.77 22.89 -1.26
C LEU A 171 4.41 22.86 -2.01
N GLN A 172 3.32 23.11 -1.30
CA GLN A 172 2.00 23.39 -1.88
C GLN A 172 1.73 24.89 -1.78
N TRP A 173 2.40 25.65 -2.66
CA TRP A 173 1.89 26.92 -3.17
C TRP A 173 1.22 26.63 -4.51
#